data_AF-A0A852W9Q5-F1
#
_entry.id   AF-A0A852W9Q5-F1
#
_cell.length_a   1.000
_cell.length_b   1.000
_cell.length_c   1.000
_cell.angle_alpha   90.00
_cell.angle_beta   90.00
_cell.angle_gamma   90.00
#
_symmetry.space_group_name_H-M   'P 1'
#
loop_
_entity.id
_entity.type
_entity.pdbx_description
1 polymer ?
#
loop_
_entity_poly.entity_id
_entity_poly.type
_entity_poly.pdbx_seq_one_letter_code
_entity_poly.pdbx_strand_id
1 'polypeptide(L)'
;MLLTRDESRALELLDAREVDVDLLRPAVARHLLALGLIDADGSVTAAGAAAVEEVYEERFADGVAEMKARIRHHGLGRSGG
;
A
#
# COMPACT_ATOMS: atom_id res chain seq x y z
N MET A 1 2.03 -9.56 6.36
CA MET A 1 0.59 -9.94 6.34
C MET A 1 -0.02 -9.24 5.13
N LEU A 2 -0.81 -9.90 4.28
CA LEU A 2 -1.27 -9.26 3.04
C LEU A 2 -2.51 -8.40 3.27
N LEU A 3 -2.32 -7.08 3.28
CA LEU A 3 -3.39 -6.10 3.24
C LEU A 3 -3.98 -6.02 1.82
N THR A 4 -5.28 -5.75 1.73
CA THR A 4 -5.88 -5.38 0.45
C THR A 4 -5.40 -4.00 0.02
N ARG A 5 -5.50 -3.71 -1.28
CA ARG A 5 -5.14 -2.39 -1.83
C ARG A 5 -5.85 -1.23 -1.12
N ASP A 6 -7.10 -1.43 -0.74
CA ASP A 6 -7.91 -0.40 -0.07
C ASP A 6 -7.50 -0.22 1.40
N GLU A 7 -7.11 -1.29 2.10
CA GLU A 7 -6.58 -1.22 3.46
C GLU A 7 -5.21 -0.56 3.50
N SER A 8 -4.30 -0.95 2.59
CA SER A 8 -3.00 -0.30 2.42
C SER A 8 -3.14 1.19 2.17
N ARG A 9 -4.05 1.58 1.27
CA ARG A 9 -4.26 2.99 0.93
C ARG A 9 -4.90 3.77 2.09
N ALA A 10 -5.81 3.16 2.84
CA ALA A 10 -6.36 3.77 4.04
C ALA A 10 -5.27 4.02 5.09
N LEU A 11 -4.35 3.06 5.27
CA LEU A 11 -3.21 3.18 6.18
C LEU A 11 -2.28 4.33 5.78
N GLU A 12 -1.91 4.41 4.49
CA GLU A 12 -1.08 5.49 3.93
C GLU A 12 -1.70 6.87 4.19
N LEU A 13 -3.01 7.02 3.96
CA LEU A 13 -3.70 8.30 4.14
C LEU A 13 -3.85 8.69 5.61
N LEU A 14 -4.08 7.72 6.51
CA LEU A 14 -4.13 7.98 7.95
C LEU A 14 -2.74 8.36 8.50
N ASP A 15 -1.68 7.68 8.06
CA ASP A 15 -0.31 7.96 8.47
C ASP A 15 0.14 9.36 8.04
N ALA A 16 -0.19 9.73 6.80
CA ALA A 16 0.02 11.07 6.27
C ALA A 16 -0.91 12.14 6.88
N ARG A 17 -1.87 11.74 7.74
CA ARG A 17 -2.93 12.60 8.30
C ARG A 17 -3.75 13.33 7.25
N GLU A 18 -3.90 12.73 6.07
CA GLU A 18 -4.67 13.28 4.95
C GLU A 18 -6.16 12.97 5.07
N VAL A 19 -6.54 11.96 5.85
CA VAL A 19 -7.94 11.57 6.11
C VAL A 19 -8.14 11.18 7.57
N ASP A 20 -9.37 11.32 8.03
CA ASP A 20 -9.81 10.79 9.33
C ASP A 20 -10.39 9.38 9.18
N VAL A 21 -10.32 8.59 10.26
CA VAL A 21 -10.86 7.21 10.30
C VAL A 21 -12.35 7.15 9.96
N ASP A 22 -13.11 8.20 10.30
CA ASP A 22 -14.55 8.31 10.03
C ASP A 22 -14.88 8.42 8.53
N LEU A 23 -13.90 8.81 7.71
CA LEU A 23 -14.05 8.87 6.26
C LEU A 23 -13.73 7.54 5.58
N LEU A 24 -13.21 6.56 6.33
CA LEU A 24 -12.95 5.23 5.81
C LEU A 24 -14.23 4.41 5.70
N ARG A 25 -14.25 3.46 4.75
CA ARG A 25 -15.33 2.48 4.69
C ARG A 25 -15.36 1.67 5.99
N PRO A 26 -16.52 1.45 6.64
CA PRO A 26 -16.60 0.81 7.95
C PRO A 26 -16.00 -0.61 8.02
N ALA A 27 -15.95 -1.34 6.90
CA ALA A 27 -15.31 -2.65 6.84
C ALA A 27 -13.78 -2.55 6.91
N VAL A 28 -13.19 -1.53 6.27
CA VAL A 28 -11.75 -1.29 6.25
C VAL A 28 -11.28 -0.87 7.65
N ALA A 29 -11.91 0.13 8.25
CA ALA A 29 -11.56 0.59 9.60
C ALA A 29 -11.65 -0.55 10.64
N ARG A 30 -12.71 -1.38 10.57
CA ARG A 30 -12.85 -2.56 11.44
C ARG A 30 -11.75 -3.60 11.24
N HIS A 31 -11.35 -3.83 9.99
CA HIS A 31 -10.28 -4.78 9.70
C HIS A 31 -8.95 -4.25 10.24
N LEU A 32 -8.59 -3.00 9.94
CA LEU A 32 -7.37 -2.36 10.44
C LEU A 32 -7.27 -2.35 11.97
N LEU A 33 -8.40 -2.07 12.65
CA LEU A 33 -8.49 -2.13 14.11
C LEU A 33 -8.31 -3.56 14.64
N ALA A 34 -8.94 -4.56 14.00
CA ALA A 34 -8.79 -5.97 14.38
C ALA A 34 -7.35 -6.48 14.24
N LEU A 35 -6.56 -5.85 13.38
CA LEU A 35 -5.13 -6.13 13.18
C LEU A 35 -4.22 -5.30 14.08
N GLY A 36 -4.77 -4.36 14.85
CA GLY A 36 -4.00 -3.45 15.69
C GLY A 36 -3.13 -2.47 14.91
N LEU A 37 -3.47 -2.19 13.65
CA LEU A 37 -2.74 -1.24 12.80
C LEU A 37 -3.18 0.21 13.06
N ILE A 38 -4.39 0.38 13.58
CA ILE A 38 -4.92 1.65 14.07
C ILE A 38 -5.50 1.44 15.47
N ASP A 39 -5.48 2.49 16.29
CA ASP A 39 -6.11 2.53 17.61
C ASP A 39 -7.61 2.88 17.50
N ALA A 40 -8.33 2.75 18.61
CA ALA A 40 -9.77 3.01 18.67
C ALA A 40 -10.15 4.47 18.39
N ASP A 41 -9.19 5.39 18.52
CA ASP A 41 -9.31 6.81 18.16
C ASP A 41 -8.97 7.10 16.70
N GLY A 42 -8.58 6.08 15.92
CA GLY A 42 -8.17 6.21 14.52
C GLY A 42 -6.69 6.53 14.31
N SER A 43 -5.90 6.66 15.38
CA SER A 43 -4.46 6.90 15.29
C SER A 43 -3.74 5.68 14.70
N VAL A 44 -2.77 5.88 13.80
CA VAL A 44 -1.92 4.79 13.29
C VAL A 44 -0.97 4.31 14.38
N THR A 45 -0.93 3.00 14.63
CA THR A 45 -0.02 2.41 15.62
C THR A 45 1.38 2.23 15.02
N ALA A 46 2.38 1.89 15.86
CA ALA A 46 3.71 1.53 15.37
C ALA A 46 3.69 0.33 14.41
N ALA A 47 2.78 -0.63 14.63
CA ALA A 47 2.59 -1.76 13.71
C ALA A 47 1.94 -1.30 12.40
N GLY A 48 1.00 -0.35 12.47
CA GLY A 48 0.44 0.31 11.30
C GLY A 48 1.49 1.00 10.44
N ALA A 49 2.33 1.84 11.04
CA ALA A 49 3.40 2.53 10.34
C ALA A 49 4.40 1.55 9.68
N ALA A 50 4.79 0.48 10.39
CA ALA A 50 5.65 -0.56 9.80
C ALA A 50 4.98 -1.27 8.61
N ALA A 51 3.67 -1.49 8.66
CA ALA A 51 2.92 -2.07 7.55
C ALA A 51 2.83 -1.12 6.34
N VAL A 52 2.79 0.21 6.56
CA VAL A 52 2.87 1.19 5.46
C VAL A 52 4.21 1.06 4.72
N GLU A 53 5.31 0.96 5.47
CA GLU A 53 6.65 0.80 4.89
C GLU A 53 6.78 -0.52 4.11
N GLU A 54 6.28 -1.64 4.64
CA GLU A 54 6.26 -2.95 3.95
C GLU A 54 5.49 -2.87 2.62
N VAL A 55 4.33 -2.21 2.62
CA VAL A 55 3.53 -1.96 1.42
C VAL A 55 4.28 -1.09 0.40
N TYR A 56 4.98 -0.06 0.87
CA TYR A 56 5.77 0.82 0.01
C TYR A 56 6.92 0.08 -0.66
N GLU A 57 7.66 -0.74 0.10
CA GLU A 57 8.75 -1.57 -0.41
C GLU A 57 8.25 -2.58 -1.44
N GLU A 58 7.12 -3.26 -1.17
CA GLU A 58 6.53 -4.23 -2.08
C GLU A 58 6.06 -3.56 -3.39
N ARG A 59 5.33 -2.45 -3.30
CA ARG A 59 4.92 -1.69 -4.51
C ARG A 59 6.10 -1.16 -5.29
N PHE A 60 7.16 -0.72 -4.61
CA PHE A 60 8.35 -0.25 -5.29
C PHE A 60 9.06 -1.40 -6.01
N ALA A 61 9.16 -2.58 -5.39
CA ALA A 61 9.70 -3.78 -6.01
C ALA A 61 8.89 -4.21 -7.24
N ASP A 62 7.56 -4.22 -7.13
CA ASP A 62 6.64 -4.50 -8.24
C ASP A 62 6.79 -3.48 -9.37
N GLY A 63 6.88 -2.18 -9.05
CA GLY A 63 7.08 -1.13 -10.04
C GLY A 63 8.42 -1.27 -10.78
N VAL A 64 9.49 -1.66 -10.06
CA VAL A 64 10.79 -1.97 -10.67
C VAL A 64 10.71 -3.22 -11.55
N ALA A 65 9.99 -4.25 -11.13
CA ALA A 65 9.77 -5.46 -11.92
C ALA A 65 8.99 -5.15 -13.21
N GLU A 66 7.92 -4.36 -13.13
CA GLU A 66 7.12 -3.91 -14.28
C GLU A 66 7.99 -3.07 -15.24
N MET A 67 8.77 -2.12 -14.71
CA MET A 67 9.69 -1.31 -15.52
C MET A 67 10.71 -2.18 -16.27
N LYS A 68 11.34 -3.14 -15.57
CA LYS A 68 12.28 -4.09 -16.18
C LYS A 68 11.60 -4.95 -17.26
N ALA A 69 10.38 -5.40 -17.02
CA ALA A 69 9.59 -6.14 -18.01
C ALA A 69 9.32 -5.29 -19.25
N ARG A 70 8.89 -4.04 -19.08
CA ARG A 70 8.63 -3.09 -20.19
C ARG A 70 9.89 -2.80 -21.01
N ILE A 71 11.04 -2.58 -20.37
CA ILE A 71 12.33 -2.39 -21.08
C ILE A 71 12.70 -3.65 -21.85
N ARG A 72 12.53 -4.84 -21.26
CA ARG A 72 12.78 -6.12 -21.95
C ARG A 72 11.85 -6.29 -23.17
N HIS A 73 10.57 -5.96 -23.05
CA HIS A 73 9.62 -6.02 -24.15
C HIS A 73 9.90 -4.98 -25.25
N HIS A 74 10.31 -3.76 -24.88
CA HIS A 74 10.75 -2.75 -25.86
C HIS A 74 12.09 -3.08 -26.52
N GLY A 75 13.01 -3.74 -25.80
CA GLY A 75 14.29 -4.21 -26.32
C GLY A 75 14.17 -5.34 -27.36
N LEU A 76 13.04 -6.04 -27.38
CA LEU A 76 12.74 -7.10 -28.37
C LEU A 76 12.01 -6.57 -29.62
N GLY A 77 11.66 -5.28 -29.68
CA GLY A 77 10.94 -4.65 -30.79
C GLY A 77 11.81 -3.91 -31.84
N ARG A 78 13.14 -3.93 -31.70
CA ARG A 78 14.08 -3.38 -32.70
C ARG A 78 15.20 -4.37 -32.99
N SER A 79 14.84 -5.48 -33.62
CA SER A 79 15.74 -6.12 -34.59
C SER A 79 15.16 -5.77 -35.96
N GLY A 80 15.73 -4.75 -36.60
CA GLY A 80 15.48 -4.46 -38.00
C GLY A 80 16.13 -5.54 -38.88
N GLY A 81 15.46 -5.85 -39.98
CA GLY A 81 15.86 -6.77 -41.03
C GLY A 81 14.71 -6.98 -41.99
#